data_AF-A0A3N5TZE5-F1
#
_entry.id   AF-A0A3N5TZE5-F1
#
_cell.length_a   1.000
_cell.length_b   1.000
_cell.length_c   1.000
_cell.angle_alpha   90.00
_cell.angle_beta   90.00
_cell.angle_gamma   90.00
#
_symmetry.space_group_name_H-M   'P 1'
#
loop_
_entity.id
_entity.type
_entity.pdbx_description
1 polymer ?
#
loop_
_entity_poly.entity_id
_entity_poly.type
_entity_poly.pdbx_seq_one_letter_code
_entity_poly.pdbx_strand_id
1 'polypeptide(L)'
;MGLELAVRRVEGQPDAFPSAMPLGIYFFMHFLGLVSLVCNIFGEEFIWRGTLLPRREIAFGQWAFLVHGLFWAVFHVPVYWMIIPILPRAIALAFVCQRTKSIWPGIIGHLSLNLMGNVETWLKIFS
;
A
#
# COMPACT_ATOMS: atom_id res chain seq x y z
N MET A 1 -0.24 14.69 49.75
CA MET A 1 -0.22 15.80 48.77
C MET A 1 0.72 15.54 47.58
N GLY A 2 1.90 14.94 47.75
CA GLY A 2 2.83 14.68 46.62
C GLY A 2 2.46 13.53 45.67
N LEU A 3 1.79 12.47 46.16
CA LEU A 3 1.42 11.31 45.33
C LEU A 3 0.28 11.63 44.34
N GLU A 4 -0.72 12.38 44.81
CA GLU A 4 -1.83 12.91 44.02
C GLU A 4 -1.37 13.80 42.86
N LEU A 5 -0.30 14.59 43.06
CA LEU A 5 0.26 15.46 42.02
C LEU A 5 1.00 14.66 40.93
N ALA A 6 1.61 13.53 41.28
CA ALA A 6 2.26 12.64 40.33
C ALA A 6 1.23 11.87 39.49
N VAL A 7 0.15 11.39 40.11
CA VAL A 7 -0.95 10.69 39.43
C VAL A 7 -1.69 11.62 38.46
N ARG A 8 -2.00 12.86 38.88
CA ARG A 8 -2.63 13.88 38.01
C ARG A 8 -1.78 14.30 36.82
N ARG A 9 -0.45 14.15 36.89
CA ARG A 9 0.45 14.42 35.76
C ARG A 9 0.41 13.31 34.71
N VAL A 10 0.15 12.07 35.12
CA VAL A 10 0.04 10.92 34.22
C VAL A 10 -1.35 10.85 33.58
N GLU A 11 -2.40 11.22 34.32
CA GLU A 11 -3.79 11.21 33.83
C GLU A 11 -4.14 12.41 32.91
N GLY A 12 -3.29 13.44 32.88
CA GLY A 12 -3.54 14.71 32.17
C GLY A 12 -2.93 14.85 30.78
N GLN A 13 -2.37 13.80 30.17
CA GLN A 13 -1.84 13.85 28.80
C GLN A 13 -2.58 12.85 27.90
N PRO A 14 -3.74 13.24 27.32
CA PRO A 14 -4.52 12.35 26.48
C PRO A 14 -3.88 12.05 25.10
N ASP A 15 -2.71 12.61 24.78
CA ASP A 15 -2.19 12.65 23.40
C ASP A 15 -0.64 12.72 23.32
N ALA A 16 0.06 11.98 24.18
CA ALA A 16 1.53 11.89 24.22
C ALA A 16 2.17 11.10 23.05
N PHE A 17 1.64 11.20 21.83
CA PHE A 17 2.28 10.78 20.59
C PHE A 17 1.75 11.68 19.47
N PRO A 18 2.51 12.72 19.03
CA PRO A 18 3.85 12.62 18.44
C PRO A 18 4.93 13.52 19.10
N SER A 19 4.64 14.16 20.24
CA SER A 19 5.51 15.20 20.83
C SER A 19 6.82 14.71 21.46
N ALA A 20 7.01 13.40 21.64
CA ALA A 20 8.19 12.81 22.27
C ALA A 20 9.27 12.33 21.29
N MET A 21 8.95 12.21 19.98
CA MET A 21 9.92 11.73 18.99
C MET A 21 10.77 12.91 18.48
N PRO A 22 12.11 12.83 18.50
CA PRO A 22 12.95 13.87 17.91
C PRO A 22 12.55 14.13 16.45
N LEU A 23 12.40 15.40 16.08
CA LEU A 23 11.93 15.82 14.75
C LEU A 23 12.73 15.16 13.60
N GLY A 24 14.03 14.96 13.78
CA GLY A 24 14.88 14.26 12.82
C GLY A 24 14.50 12.79 12.61
N ILE A 25 14.12 12.07 13.68
CA ILE A 25 13.66 10.67 13.59
C ILE A 25 12.28 10.63 12.91
N TYR A 26 11.40 11.58 13.23
CA TYR A 26 10.10 11.69 12.56
C TYR A 26 10.26 11.84 11.04
N PHE A 27 11.05 12.81 10.57
CA PHE A 27 11.27 12.99 9.12
C PHE A 27 11.95 11.79 8.47
N PHE A 28 12.93 11.18 9.16
CA PHE A 28 13.61 10.00 8.65
C PHE A 28 12.66 8.81 8.44
N MET A 29 11.74 8.56 9.39
CA MET A 29 10.76 7.48 9.26
C MET A 29 9.78 7.72 8.11
N HIS A 30 9.33 8.97 7.90
CA HIS A 30 8.47 9.31 6.77
C HIS A 30 9.18 9.16 5.43
N PHE A 31 10.45 9.57 5.36
CA PHE A 31 11.28 9.36 4.19
C PHE A 31 11.46 7.87 3.87
N LEU A 32 11.77 7.04 4.88
CA LEU A 32 11.84 5.59 4.70
C LEU A 32 10.51 4.98 4.26
N GLY A 33 9.38 5.47 4.79
CA GLY A 33 8.04 5.07 4.37
C GLY A 33 7.78 5.36 2.90
N LEU A 34 8.14 6.56 2.42
CA LEU A 34 8.03 6.94 1.02
C LEU A 34 8.91 6.08 0.11
N VAL A 35 10.17 5.84 0.48
CA VAL A 35 11.09 4.98 -0.28
C VAL A 35 10.53 3.56 -0.34
N SER A 36 10.07 3.02 0.80
CA SER A 36 9.49 1.68 0.88
C SER A 36 8.24 1.54 0.02
N LEU A 37 7.36 2.56 0.03
CA LEU A 37 6.16 2.60 -0.82
C LEU A 37 6.53 2.56 -2.31
N VAL A 38 7.48 3.39 -2.73
CA VAL A 38 7.95 3.44 -4.13
C VAL A 38 8.57 2.09 -4.51
N CYS A 39 9.49 1.56 -3.71
CA CYS A 39 10.12 0.27 -3.97
C CYS A 39 9.11 -0.88 -4.02
N ASN A 40 8.10 -0.87 -3.13
CA ASN A 40 7.03 -1.86 -3.13
C ASN A 40 6.22 -1.80 -4.43
N ILE A 41 5.70 -0.62 -4.80
CA ILE A 41 4.87 -0.47 -6.00
C ILE A 41 5.65 -0.84 -7.25
N PHE A 42 6.84 -0.28 -7.44
CA PHE A 42 7.63 -0.60 -8.62
C PHE A 42 8.04 -2.08 -8.63
N GLY A 43 8.53 -2.62 -7.52
CA GLY A 43 8.90 -4.03 -7.41
C GLY A 43 7.76 -4.97 -7.75
N GLU A 44 6.57 -4.71 -7.20
CA GLU A 44 5.37 -5.49 -7.52
C GLU A 44 4.96 -5.35 -8.98
N GLU A 45 4.88 -4.14 -9.54
CA GLU A 45 4.47 -3.97 -10.93
C GLU A 45 5.47 -4.57 -11.92
N PHE A 46 6.78 -4.46 -11.65
CA PHE A 46 7.80 -5.12 -12.47
C PHE A 46 7.64 -6.63 -12.44
N ILE A 47 7.49 -7.24 -11.27
CA ILE A 47 7.36 -8.70 -11.16
C ILE A 47 6.01 -9.13 -11.75
N TRP A 48 4.90 -8.60 -11.26
CA TRP A 48 3.58 -9.06 -11.64
C TRP A 48 3.24 -8.69 -13.09
N ARG A 49 3.26 -7.41 -13.45
CA ARG A 49 2.77 -6.97 -14.76
C ARG A 49 3.89 -6.95 -15.80
N GLY A 50 5.14 -6.73 -15.39
CA GLY A 50 6.30 -6.75 -16.27
C GLY A 50 6.79 -8.15 -16.61
N THR A 51 6.73 -9.12 -15.68
CA THR A 51 7.28 -10.46 -15.92
C THR A 51 6.25 -11.58 -15.92
N LEU A 52 5.31 -11.63 -14.97
CA LEU A 52 4.39 -12.76 -14.83
C LEU A 52 3.17 -12.67 -15.75
N LEU A 53 2.63 -11.47 -15.98
CA LEU A 53 1.48 -11.26 -16.87
C LEU A 53 1.80 -11.67 -18.32
N PRO A 54 2.91 -11.23 -18.95
CA PRO A 54 3.24 -11.63 -20.32
C PRO A 54 3.40 -13.15 -20.47
N ARG A 55 3.94 -13.83 -19.45
CA ARG A 55 4.07 -15.30 -19.44
C ARG A 55 2.71 -15.99 -19.36
N ARG A 56 1.77 -15.43 -18.60
CA ARG A 56 0.39 -15.95 -18.50
C ARG A 56 -0.42 -15.68 -19.76
N GLU A 57 -0.12 -14.62 -20.51
CA GLU A 57 -0.74 -14.38 -21.82
C GLU A 57 -0.43 -15.49 -22.83
N ILE A 58 0.75 -16.12 -22.74
CA ILE A 58 1.10 -17.27 -23.59
C ILE A 58 0.20 -18.47 -23.29
N ALA A 59 -0.12 -18.72 -22.01
CA ALA A 59 -0.91 -19.88 -21.58
C ALA A 59 -2.44 -19.65 -21.67
N PHE A 60 -2.91 -18.45 -21.35
CA PHE A 60 -4.34 -18.14 -21.18
C PHE A 60 -4.88 -17.11 -22.20
N GLY A 61 -4.03 -16.58 -23.06
CA GLY A 61 -4.41 -15.64 -24.12
C GLY A 61 -5.14 -14.41 -23.60
N GLN A 62 -6.27 -14.10 -24.23
CA GLN A 62 -7.10 -12.94 -23.87
C GLN A 62 -7.69 -12.99 -22.45
N TRP A 63 -7.75 -14.16 -21.83
CA TRP A 63 -8.29 -14.35 -20.48
C TRP A 63 -7.22 -14.30 -19.39
N ALA A 64 -5.96 -14.08 -19.75
CA ALA A 64 -4.84 -14.06 -18.81
C ALA A 64 -5.04 -13.07 -17.66
N PHE A 65 -5.68 -11.92 -17.89
CA PHE A 65 -5.97 -10.93 -16.85
C PHE A 65 -6.84 -11.49 -15.71
N LEU A 66 -7.79 -12.40 -15.98
CA LEU A 66 -8.63 -13.00 -14.94
C LEU A 66 -7.80 -13.89 -14.02
N VAL A 67 -7.03 -14.81 -14.62
CA VAL A 67 -6.15 -15.73 -13.89
C VAL A 67 -5.06 -14.96 -13.15
N HIS A 68 -4.51 -13.94 -13.79
CA HIS A 68 -3.48 -13.10 -13.21
C HIS A 68 -4.00 -12.28 -12.02
N GLY A 69 -5.16 -11.63 -12.17
CA GLY A 69 -5.80 -10.86 -11.11
C GLY A 69 -6.16 -11.73 -9.92
N LEU A 70 -6.67 -12.93 -10.16
CA LEU A 70 -6.95 -13.91 -9.10
C LEU A 70 -5.67 -14.32 -8.36
N PHE A 71 -4.59 -14.67 -9.07
CA PHE A 71 -3.33 -15.03 -8.44
C PHE A 71 -2.73 -13.89 -7.60
N TRP A 72 -2.83 -12.65 -8.09
CA TRP A 72 -2.35 -11.50 -7.31
C TRP A 72 -3.24 -11.23 -6.09
N ALA A 73 -4.56 -11.44 -6.16
CA ALA A 73 -5.41 -11.37 -4.99
C ALA A 73 -5.09 -12.46 -3.96
N VAL A 74 -4.83 -13.69 -4.39
CA VAL A 74 -4.43 -14.80 -3.50
C VAL A 74 -3.05 -14.58 -2.88
N PHE A 75 -2.13 -13.89 -3.57
CA PHE A 75 -0.85 -13.49 -2.99
C PHE A 75 -1.02 -12.65 -1.70
N HIS A 76 -2.17 -12.01 -1.53
CA HIS A 76 -2.52 -11.25 -0.33
C HIS A 76 -3.18 -12.09 0.77
N VAL A 77 -3.06 -13.42 0.74
CA VAL A 77 -3.60 -14.29 1.81
C VAL A 77 -3.13 -13.97 3.23
N PRO A 78 -1.90 -13.46 3.49
CA PRO A 78 -1.52 -13.03 4.84
C PRO A 78 -2.42 -11.91 5.40
N VAL A 79 -3.06 -11.14 4.51
CA VAL A 79 -4.04 -10.10 4.81
C VAL A 79 -5.40 -10.48 4.22
N TYR A 80 -5.88 -11.69 4.54
CA TYR A 80 -7.04 -12.32 3.90
C TYR A 80 -8.31 -11.45 3.87
N TRP A 81 -8.52 -10.58 4.87
CA TRP A 81 -9.65 -9.64 4.92
C TRP A 81 -9.64 -8.61 3.76
N MET A 82 -8.48 -8.39 3.15
CA MET A 82 -8.32 -7.52 1.98
C MET A 82 -8.55 -8.25 0.65
N ILE A 83 -8.64 -9.58 0.60
CA ILE A 83 -8.74 -10.31 -0.69
C ILE A 83 -9.97 -9.84 -1.49
N ILE A 84 -11.13 -9.73 -0.85
CA ILE A 84 -12.36 -9.31 -1.52
C ILE A 84 -12.25 -7.87 -2.05
N PRO A 85 -11.81 -6.87 -1.27
CA PRO A 85 -11.50 -5.53 -1.79
C PRO A 85 -10.43 -5.49 -2.89
N ILE A 86 -9.43 -6.37 -2.81
CA ILE A 86 -8.29 -6.40 -3.74
C ILE A 86 -8.67 -7.02 -5.08
N LEU A 87 -9.55 -8.02 -5.10
CA LEU A 87 -9.82 -8.80 -6.30
C LEU A 87 -10.33 -7.98 -7.50
N PRO A 88 -11.32 -7.07 -7.37
CA PRO A 88 -11.81 -6.28 -8.51
C PRO A 88 -10.71 -5.40 -9.12
N ARG A 89 -9.96 -4.70 -8.27
CA ARG A 89 -8.85 -3.83 -8.67
C ARG A 89 -7.68 -4.63 -9.26
N ALA A 90 -7.40 -5.83 -8.75
CA ALA A 90 -6.41 -6.75 -9.30
C ALA A 90 -6.71 -7.11 -10.76
N ILE A 91 -7.95 -7.54 -11.02
CA ILE A 91 -8.43 -7.93 -12.34
C ILE A 91 -8.45 -6.71 -13.28
N ALA A 92 -8.95 -5.56 -12.81
CA ALA A 92 -9.01 -4.35 -13.60
C ALA A 92 -7.61 -3.85 -14.04
N LEU A 93 -6.64 -3.78 -13.11
CA LEU A 93 -5.28 -3.38 -13.46
C LEU A 93 -4.61 -4.37 -14.42
N ALA A 94 -4.78 -5.68 -14.19
CA ALA A 94 -4.24 -6.71 -15.08
C ALA A 94 -4.84 -6.58 -16.49
N PHE A 95 -6.15 -6.31 -16.59
CA PHE A 95 -6.83 -6.10 -17.86
C PHE A 95 -6.23 -4.92 -18.63
N VAL A 96 -6.09 -3.77 -17.97
CA VAL A 96 -5.53 -2.57 -18.63
C VAL A 96 -4.09 -2.82 -19.07
N CYS A 97 -3.24 -3.37 -18.20
CA CYS A 97 -1.84 -3.65 -18.54
C CYS A 97 -1.71 -4.66 -19.70
N GLN A 98 -2.57 -5.68 -19.73
CA GLN A 98 -2.62 -6.66 -20.82
C GLN A 98 -3.00 -6.00 -22.16
N ARG A 99 -3.92 -5.03 -22.16
CA ARG A 99 -4.36 -4.33 -23.37
C ARG A 99 -3.37 -3.26 -23.85
N THR A 100 -2.74 -2.55 -22.92
CA THR A 100 -1.78 -1.49 -23.24
C THR A 100 -0.37 -2.02 -23.49
N LYS A 101 -0.08 -3.27 -23.13
CA LYS A 101 1.27 -3.86 -23.16
C LYS A 101 2.29 -3.01 -22.42
N SER A 102 1.84 -2.39 -21.32
CA SER A 102 2.62 -1.44 -20.55
C SER A 102 2.37 -1.63 -19.07
N ILE A 103 3.43 -1.46 -18.27
CA ILE A 103 3.34 -1.49 -16.81
C ILE A 103 2.91 -0.15 -16.21
N TRP A 104 2.95 0.94 -16.99
CA TRP A 104 2.63 2.29 -16.49
C TRP A 104 1.21 2.43 -15.93
N PRO A 105 0.15 1.89 -16.56
CA PRO A 105 -1.18 1.91 -15.97
C PRO A 105 -1.24 1.16 -14.64
N GLY A 106 -0.46 0.07 -14.51
CA GLY A 106 -0.31 -0.68 -13.28
C GLY A 106 0.33 0.17 -12.18
N ILE A 107 1.46 0.81 -12.48
CA ILE A 107 2.18 1.71 -11.55
C ILE A 107 1.28 2.85 -11.08
N ILE A 108 0.63 3.56 -12.01
CA ILE A 108 -0.25 4.69 -11.69
C ILE A 108 -1.44 4.21 -10.86
N GLY A 109 -2.14 3.15 -11.31
CA GLY A 109 -3.28 2.61 -10.59
C GLY A 109 -2.93 2.11 -9.20
N HIS A 110 -1.79 1.42 -9.06
CA HIS A 110 -1.35 0.87 -7.78
C HIS A 110 -0.95 1.98 -6.81
N LEU A 111 -0.28 3.05 -7.29
CA LEU A 111 0.00 4.24 -6.50
C LEU A 111 -1.29 4.94 -6.05
N SER A 112 -2.23 5.20 -6.97
CA SER A 112 -3.50 5.85 -6.63
C SER A 112 -4.28 5.07 -5.57
N LEU A 113 -4.33 3.75 -5.68
CA LEU A 113 -5.06 2.89 -4.73
C LEU A 113 -4.38 2.85 -3.35
N ASN A 114 -3.04 2.86 -3.30
CA ASN A 114 -2.31 2.96 -2.03
C ASN A 114 -2.50 4.34 -1.37
N LEU A 115 -2.49 5.42 -2.15
CA LEU A 115 -2.74 6.77 -1.63
C LEU A 115 -4.18 6.91 -1.10
N MET A 116 -5.17 6.40 -1.84
CA MET A 116 -6.58 6.39 -1.42
C MET A 116 -6.80 5.60 -0.13
N GLY A 117 -6.14 4.47 0.03
CA GLY A 117 -6.22 3.67 1.26
C GLY A 117 -5.57 4.33 2.49
N ASN A 118 -4.68 5.30 2.29
CA ASN A 118 -3.90 5.95 3.35
C ASN A 118 -4.20 7.45 3.50
N VAL A 119 -5.27 7.98 2.88
CA VAL A 119 -5.57 9.44 2.89
C VAL A 119 -5.62 10.00 4.30
N GLU A 120 -6.23 9.28 5.25
CA GLU A 120 -6.31 9.71 6.64
C GLU A 120 -4.93 9.87 7.28
N THR A 121 -4.01 8.94 6.97
CA THR A 121 -2.61 8.99 7.43
C THR A 121 -1.87 10.18 6.83
N TRP A 122 -2.10 10.50 5.56
CA TRP A 122 -1.47 11.65 4.89
C TRP A 122 -2.00 12.98 5.41
N LEU A 123 -3.30 13.10 5.66
CA LEU A 123 -3.89 14.32 6.22
C LEU A 123 -3.29 14.66 7.59
N LYS A 124 -3.08 13.64 8.43
CA LYS A 124 -2.46 13.78 9.76
C LYS A 124 -0.99 14.22 9.73
N ILE A 125 -0.29 14.05 8.60
CA ILE A 125 1.10 14.51 8.43
C ILE A 125 1.15 16.02 8.14
N PHE A 126 0.08 16.59 7.59
CA PHE A 126 0.03 18.00 7.16
C PHE A 126 -0.91 18.89 7.99
N SER A 127 -1.63 18.32 8.97
CA SER A 127 -2.47 19.04 9.96
C SER A 127 -1.75 19.19 11.29
#